data_AF-A0A928J7A1-F1
#
_entry.id   AF-A0A928J7A1-F1
#
_cell.length_a   1.000
_cell.length_b   1.000
_cell.length_c   1.000
_cell.angle_alpha   90.00
_cell.angle_beta   90.00
_cell.angle_gamma   90.00
#
_symmetry.space_group_name_H-M   'P 1'
#
loop_
_entity.id
_entity.type
_entity.pdbx_description
1 polymer ?
#
loop_
_entity_poly.entity_id
_entity_poly.type
_entity_poly.pdbx_seq_one_letter_code
_entity_poly.pdbx_strand_id
1 'polypeptide(L)'
;MAYKYPYDDYDTPPAKQYKPERLKTDRKMWKLVLFNVLTLGLYPIFFFIPFSFDLDKVAPKSDRSKTMNFLWAYLLSVFTYSIVLAVWHYHIAVRVEEALDARDLDYEFGTDTFWMWYVFGSFIGVGSYIYLHKLCKAMNLLCEDYNKENFEEKGERK
;
A
#
# COMPACT_ATOMS: atom_id res chain seq x y z
N MET A 1 -41.77 -15.55 11.70
CA MET A 1 -40.76 -15.44 12.77
C MET A 1 -39.40 -15.36 12.10
N ALA A 2 -38.72 -14.21 12.19
CA ALA A 2 -37.35 -14.09 11.74
C ALA A 2 -36.46 -14.94 12.66
N TYR A 3 -35.68 -15.82 12.08
CA TYR A 3 -34.74 -16.68 12.79
C TYR A 3 -33.58 -15.80 13.28
N LYS A 4 -33.47 -15.61 14.60
CA LYS A 4 -32.30 -15.00 15.22
C LYS A 4 -31.13 -15.96 15.07
N TYR A 5 -30.09 -15.55 14.35
CA TYR A 5 -28.87 -16.33 14.25
C TYR A 5 -28.07 -16.20 15.57
N PRO A 6 -27.46 -17.28 16.08
CA PRO A 6 -26.78 -17.32 17.38
C PRO A 6 -25.44 -16.56 17.43
N TYR A 7 -25.16 -15.68 16.47
CA TYR A 7 -23.94 -14.85 16.41
C TYR A 7 -24.12 -13.44 16.99
N ASP A 8 -25.35 -13.04 17.30
CA ASP A 8 -25.66 -11.70 17.83
C ASP A 8 -25.24 -11.52 19.30
N ASP A 9 -24.66 -12.55 19.94
CA ASP A 9 -24.36 -12.61 21.38
C ASP A 9 -22.84 -12.68 21.70
N TYR A 10 -21.99 -12.41 20.71
CA TYR A 10 -20.57 -12.18 21.00
C TYR A 10 -20.38 -10.73 21.42
N ASP A 11 -20.16 -10.52 22.72
CA ASP A 11 -19.48 -9.35 23.28
C ASP A 11 -18.43 -8.86 22.29
N THR A 12 -18.73 -7.76 21.58
CA THR A 12 -17.75 -7.07 20.77
C THR A 12 -16.62 -6.68 21.72
N PRO A 13 -15.38 -7.19 21.55
CA PRO A 13 -14.28 -6.82 22.43
C PRO A 13 -14.19 -5.29 22.43
N PRO A 14 -13.95 -4.64 23.58
CA PRO A 14 -13.92 -3.19 23.68
C PRO A 14 -13.00 -2.68 22.57
N ALA A 15 -13.56 -1.86 21.67
CA ALA A 15 -12.84 -1.37 20.50
C ALA A 15 -11.50 -0.84 20.99
N LYS A 16 -10.40 -1.55 20.69
CA LYS A 16 -9.05 -1.13 21.10
C LYS A 16 -8.93 0.31 20.66
N GLN A 17 -8.73 1.20 21.63
CA GLN A 17 -8.70 2.64 21.39
C GLN A 17 -7.53 2.92 20.45
N TYR A 18 -7.84 3.02 19.16
CA TYR A 18 -6.86 3.16 18.11
C TYR A 18 -6.28 4.55 18.23
N LYS A 19 -5.04 4.64 18.75
CA LYS A 19 -4.27 5.86 18.68
C LYS A 19 -3.70 5.90 17.26
N PRO A 20 -4.17 6.81 16.37
CA PRO A 20 -3.58 6.92 15.04
C PRO A 20 -2.09 7.22 15.21
N GLU A 21 -1.26 6.46 14.51
CA GLU A 21 0.18 6.65 14.47
C GLU A 21 0.52 7.53 13.25
N ARG A 22 1.46 8.47 13.40
CA ARG A 22 1.88 9.30 12.27
C ARG A 22 2.54 8.41 11.22
N LEU A 23 1.96 8.42 10.01
CA LEU A 23 2.50 7.66 8.89
C LEU A 23 3.65 8.43 8.23
N LYS A 24 4.63 7.70 7.72
CA LYS A 24 5.81 8.30 7.10
C LYS A 24 5.48 8.84 5.70
N THR A 25 5.76 10.12 5.45
CA THR A 25 5.48 10.79 4.16
C THR A 25 6.73 10.99 3.28
N ASP A 26 7.92 10.60 3.76
CA ASP A 26 9.18 10.76 3.03
C ASP A 26 9.66 9.46 2.35
N ARG A 27 8.75 8.72 1.70
CA ARG A 27 9.16 7.54 0.93
C ARG A 27 9.78 8.01 -0.38
N LYS A 28 11.10 7.82 -0.51
CA LYS A 28 11.85 8.26 -1.68
C LYS A 28 12.37 7.05 -2.46
N MET A 29 12.03 6.98 -3.75
CA MET A 29 12.38 5.87 -4.64
C MET A 29 13.89 5.63 -4.75
N TRP A 30 14.72 6.68 -4.77
CA TRP A 30 16.19 6.54 -4.87
C TRP A 30 16.81 5.68 -3.76
N LYS A 31 16.23 5.65 -2.55
CA LYS A 31 16.68 4.75 -1.48
C LYS A 31 16.46 3.29 -1.90
N LEU A 32 15.31 2.98 -2.49
CA LEU A 32 15.04 1.65 -3.00
C LEU A 32 16.07 1.23 -4.06
N VAL A 33 16.38 2.09 -5.03
CA VAL A 33 17.35 1.77 -6.08
C VAL A 33 18.76 1.59 -5.53
N LEU A 34 19.24 2.56 -4.74
CA LEU A 34 20.59 2.53 -4.20
C LEU A 34 20.82 1.32 -3.28
N PHE A 35 19.91 1.11 -2.32
CA PHE A 35 20.06 -0.01 -1.39
C PHE A 35 19.76 -1.36 -2.04
N ASN A 36 18.95 -1.43 -3.09
CA ASN A 36 18.75 -2.67 -3.84
C ASN A 36 20.07 -3.16 -4.46
N VAL A 37 20.87 -2.26 -5.04
CA VAL A 37 22.20 -2.59 -5.56
C VAL A 37 23.15 -2.99 -4.43
N LEU A 38 23.18 -2.24 -3.32
CA LEU A 38 24.07 -2.52 -2.20
C LEU A 38 23.76 -3.83 -1.46
N THR A 39 22.48 -4.23 -1.43
CA THR A 39 22.02 -5.45 -0.72
C THR A 39 21.80 -6.64 -1.64
N LEU A 40 22.22 -6.54 -2.91
CA LEU A 40 22.09 -7.59 -3.93
C LEU A 40 20.66 -8.14 -4.06
N GLY A 41 19.65 -7.26 -4.07
CA GLY A 41 18.25 -7.69 -4.25
C GLY A 41 17.41 -7.77 -2.98
N LEU A 42 18.00 -7.67 -1.77
CA LEU A 42 17.27 -7.93 -0.52
C LEU A 42 16.52 -6.73 0.05
N TYR A 43 16.92 -5.50 -0.27
CA TYR A 43 16.30 -4.28 0.27
C TYR A 43 14.78 -4.13 0.01
N PRO A 44 14.22 -4.53 -1.14
CA PRO A 44 12.78 -4.47 -1.39
C PRO A 44 11.93 -5.09 -0.27
N ILE A 45 12.43 -6.13 0.41
CA ILE A 45 11.75 -6.77 1.55
C ILE A 45 11.51 -5.77 2.68
N PHE A 46 12.55 -5.04 3.07
CA PHE A 46 12.49 -4.05 4.15
C PHE A 46 11.70 -2.80 3.76
N PHE A 47 11.58 -2.51 2.46
CA PHE A 47 10.81 -1.38 1.96
C PHE A 47 9.31 -1.70 1.87
N PHE A 48 8.94 -2.83 1.27
CA PHE A 48 7.55 -3.13 0.92
C PHE A 48 6.73 -3.75 2.07
N ILE A 49 7.38 -4.40 3.06
CA ILE A 49 6.68 -4.88 4.26
C ILE A 49 5.99 -3.72 5.01
N PRO A 50 6.71 -2.67 5.49
CA PRO A 50 6.06 -1.56 6.17
C PRO A 50 5.13 -0.76 5.24
N PHE A 51 5.47 -0.66 3.94
CA PHE A 51 4.61 -0.02 2.94
C PHE A 51 3.22 -0.64 2.89
N SER A 52 3.13 -1.97 2.90
CA SER A 52 1.85 -2.70 2.82
C SER A 52 0.99 -2.44 4.06
N PHE A 53 1.60 -2.42 5.25
CA PHE A 53 0.89 -2.12 6.49
C PHE A 53 0.40 -0.68 6.54
N ASP A 54 1.20 0.27 6.05
CA ASP A 54 0.79 1.67 5.97
C ASP A 54 -0.35 1.84 4.96
N LEU A 55 -0.31 1.15 3.83
CA LEU A 55 -1.41 1.10 2.87
C LEU A 55 -2.68 0.50 3.49
N ASP A 56 -2.58 -0.62 4.20
CA ASP A 56 -3.72 -1.25 4.88
C ASP A 56 -4.37 -0.32 5.94
N LYS A 57 -3.60 0.60 6.55
CA LYS A 57 -4.12 1.61 7.49
C LYS A 57 -4.86 2.76 6.79
N VAL A 58 -4.43 3.11 5.58
CA VAL A 58 -4.93 4.25 4.82
C VAL A 58 -6.04 3.83 3.85
N ALA A 59 -6.01 2.61 3.34
CA ALA A 59 -6.99 2.10 2.41
C ALA A 59 -8.41 2.07 3.03
N PRO A 60 -9.47 2.22 2.22
CA PRO A 60 -10.84 2.22 2.70
C PRO A 60 -11.18 0.91 3.42
N LYS A 61 -11.80 1.00 4.61
CA LYS A 61 -12.22 -0.17 5.42
C LYS A 61 -13.25 -1.08 4.74
N SER A 62 -13.87 -0.66 3.63
CA SER A 62 -14.84 -1.49 2.90
C SER A 62 -14.18 -2.69 2.22
N ASP A 63 -12.88 -2.60 1.93
CA ASP A 63 -12.12 -3.70 1.37
C ASP A 63 -11.61 -4.61 2.50
N ARG A 64 -12.35 -5.69 2.78
CA ARG A 64 -11.97 -6.73 3.75
C ARG A 64 -10.77 -7.59 3.28
N SER A 65 -10.14 -7.26 2.16
CA SER A 65 -8.98 -7.98 1.67
C SER A 65 -7.71 -7.57 2.44
N LYS A 66 -6.85 -8.54 2.76
CA LYS A 66 -5.55 -8.30 3.39
C LYS A 66 -4.48 -8.32 2.30
N THR A 67 -3.64 -7.30 2.24
CA THR A 67 -2.50 -7.30 1.32
C THR A 67 -1.65 -8.53 1.60
N MET A 68 -1.36 -9.34 0.57
CA MET A 68 -0.48 -10.49 0.71
C MET A 68 0.87 -10.03 1.25
N ASN A 69 1.35 -10.67 2.32
CA ASN A 69 2.62 -10.31 2.94
C ASN A 69 3.74 -10.34 1.88
N PHE A 70 4.44 -9.22 1.70
CA PHE A 70 5.48 -9.08 0.67
C PHE A 70 6.58 -10.14 0.81
N LEU A 71 6.90 -10.58 2.02
CA LEU A 71 7.90 -11.64 2.24
C LEU A 71 7.53 -12.95 1.51
N TRP A 72 6.27 -13.38 1.60
CA TRP A 72 5.80 -14.57 0.89
C TRP A 72 5.82 -14.34 -0.62
N ALA A 73 5.34 -13.17 -1.07
CA ALA A 73 5.38 -12.81 -2.49
C ALA A 73 6.81 -12.87 -3.04
N TYR A 74 7.79 -12.33 -2.31
CA TYR A 74 9.19 -12.29 -2.68
C TYR A 74 9.81 -13.69 -2.74
N LEU A 75 9.56 -14.55 -1.75
CA LEU A 75 10.07 -15.92 -1.73
C LEU A 75 9.49 -16.77 -2.87
N LEU A 76 8.18 -16.67 -3.12
CA LEU A 76 7.53 -17.38 -4.22
C LEU A 76 7.96 -16.83 -5.59
N SER A 77 8.34 -15.55 -5.66
CA SER A 77 8.79 -14.93 -6.90
C SER A 77 10.04 -15.59 -7.49
N VAL A 78 10.95 -16.07 -6.64
CA VAL A 78 12.17 -16.80 -7.06
C VAL A 78 11.82 -18.08 -7.82
N PHE A 79 10.78 -18.80 -7.38
CA PHE A 79 10.35 -20.05 -8.02
C PHE A 79 9.45 -19.81 -9.24
N THR A 80 8.76 -18.68 -9.30
CA THR A 80 7.78 -18.34 -10.35
C THR A 80 8.33 -17.35 -11.37
N TYR A 81 9.65 -17.16 -11.43
CA TYR A 81 10.31 -16.19 -12.31
C TYR A 81 9.66 -14.80 -12.25
N SER A 82 9.42 -14.30 -11.04
CA SER A 82 8.84 -12.97 -10.76
C SER A 82 7.37 -12.77 -11.13
N ILE A 83 6.64 -13.80 -11.59
CA ILE A 83 5.20 -13.68 -11.90
C ILE A 83 4.39 -13.32 -10.65
N VAL A 84 4.64 -13.98 -9.52
CA VAL A 84 3.96 -13.67 -8.25
C VAL A 84 4.25 -12.24 -7.79
N LEU A 85 5.46 -11.75 -8.04
CA LEU A 85 5.84 -10.38 -7.70
C LEU A 85 5.09 -9.37 -8.57
N ALA A 86 4.88 -9.66 -9.85
CA ALA A 86 4.08 -8.81 -10.74
C ALA A 86 2.60 -8.75 -10.31
N VAL A 87 2.00 -9.90 -9.99
CA VAL A 87 0.62 -9.96 -9.46
C VAL A 87 0.51 -9.18 -8.16
N TRP A 88 1.50 -9.28 -7.28
CA TRP A 88 1.53 -8.51 -6.04
C TRP A 88 1.57 -6.99 -6.31
N HIS A 89 2.39 -6.53 -7.25
CA HIS A 89 2.44 -5.12 -7.62
C HIS A 89 1.13 -4.63 -8.24
N TYR A 90 0.45 -5.46 -9.03
CA TYR A 90 -0.88 -5.16 -9.57
C TYR A 90 -1.89 -4.93 -8.44
N HIS A 91 -1.95 -5.84 -7.45
CA HIS A 91 -2.87 -5.68 -6.31
C HIS A 91 -2.58 -4.41 -5.50
N ILE A 92 -1.31 -4.08 -5.28
CA ILE A 92 -0.94 -2.81 -4.63
C ILE A 92 -1.42 -1.61 -5.45
N ALA A 93 -1.25 -1.64 -6.78
CA ALA A 93 -1.65 -0.53 -7.64
C ALA A 93 -3.16 -0.25 -7.53
N VAL A 94 -3.98 -1.30 -7.59
CA VAL A 94 -5.45 -1.21 -7.43
C VAL A 94 -5.83 -0.65 -6.06
N ARG A 95 -5.19 -1.12 -4.97
CA ARG A 95 -5.54 -0.65 -3.62
C ARG A 95 -5.14 0.80 -3.36
N VAL A 96 -4.04 1.24 -3.97
CA VAL A 96 -3.62 2.64 -3.90
C VAL A 96 -4.57 3.53 -4.72
N GLU A 97 -4.99 3.07 -5.89
CA GLU A 97 -6.02 3.73 -6.73
C GLU A 97 -7.32 3.92 -5.96
N GLU A 98 -7.88 2.84 -5.39
CA GLU A 98 -9.08 2.90 -4.54
C GLU A 98 -8.92 3.85 -3.35
N ALA A 99 -7.72 3.90 -2.74
CA ALA A 99 -7.44 4.79 -1.61
C ALA A 99 -7.31 6.27 -2.02
N LEU A 100 -6.85 6.54 -3.24
CA LEU A 100 -6.79 7.89 -3.84
C LEU A 100 -8.20 8.36 -4.21
N ASP A 101 -8.96 7.52 -4.89
CA ASP A 101 -10.34 7.80 -5.31
C ASP A 101 -11.26 8.05 -4.11
N ALA A 102 -11.13 7.25 -3.04
CA ALA A 102 -11.90 7.43 -1.82
C ALA A 102 -11.63 8.75 -1.09
N ARG A 103 -10.52 9.43 -1.42
CA ARG A 103 -10.08 10.70 -0.83
C ARG A 103 -10.15 11.88 -1.80
N ASP A 104 -10.63 11.66 -3.02
CA ASP A 104 -10.68 12.68 -4.07
C ASP A 104 -9.32 13.36 -4.32
N LEU A 105 -8.23 12.58 -4.22
CA LEU A 105 -6.87 13.08 -4.47
C LEU A 105 -6.56 13.05 -5.97
N ASP A 106 -6.36 14.22 -6.58
CA ASP A 106 -6.01 14.38 -8.00
C ASP A 106 -4.57 13.92 -8.30
N TYR A 107 -4.37 12.60 -8.31
CA TYR A 107 -3.11 11.97 -8.69
C TYR A 107 -3.34 10.72 -9.54
N GLU A 108 -2.94 10.80 -10.80
CA GLU A 108 -3.05 9.70 -11.76
C GLU A 108 -2.11 8.53 -11.39
N PHE A 109 -2.64 7.58 -10.63
CA PHE A 109 -1.98 6.35 -10.25
C PHE A 109 -3.00 5.22 -10.07
N GLY A 110 -2.71 4.08 -10.69
CA GLY A 110 -3.54 2.90 -10.56
C GLY A 110 -3.16 1.80 -11.52
N THR A 111 -4.17 1.07 -11.98
CA THR A 111 -4.03 -0.12 -12.84
C THR A 111 -3.35 0.20 -14.17
N ASP A 112 -3.68 1.33 -14.78
CA ASP A 112 -3.07 1.78 -16.05
C ASP A 112 -1.58 2.10 -15.87
N THR A 113 -1.22 2.70 -14.73
CA THR A 113 0.17 2.99 -14.38
C THR A 113 0.97 1.70 -14.21
N PHE A 114 0.37 0.64 -13.65
CA PHE A 114 1.00 -0.67 -13.57
C PHE A 114 1.29 -1.25 -14.96
N TRP A 115 0.30 -1.36 -15.84
CA TRP A 115 0.53 -1.94 -17.16
C TRP A 115 1.53 -1.13 -17.98
N MET A 116 1.37 0.19 -18.01
CA MET A 116 2.19 1.07 -18.83
C MET A 116 3.64 1.13 -18.35
N TRP A 117 3.87 1.28 -17.03
CA TRP A 117 5.20 1.53 -16.50
C TRP A 117 5.86 0.28 -15.93
N TYR A 118 5.13 -0.57 -15.21
CA TYR A 118 5.72 -1.78 -14.61
C TYR A 118 5.92 -2.89 -15.66
N VAL A 119 4.91 -3.16 -16.50
CA VAL A 119 4.99 -4.24 -17.50
C VAL A 119 5.64 -3.74 -18.79
N PHE A 120 4.98 -2.84 -19.53
CA PHE A 120 5.51 -2.37 -20.82
C PHE A 120 6.80 -1.55 -20.65
N GLY A 121 6.84 -0.72 -19.62
CA GLY A 121 8.01 0.07 -19.30
C GLY A 121 9.25 -0.75 -18.90
N SER A 122 9.08 -2.01 -18.45
CA SER A 122 10.21 -2.90 -18.16
C SER A 122 11.02 -3.29 -19.40
N PHE A 123 10.38 -3.36 -20.58
CA PHE A 123 11.07 -3.66 -21.85
C PHE A 123 12.08 -2.57 -22.24
N ILE A 124 11.88 -1.35 -21.74
CA ILE A 124 12.75 -0.18 -21.98
C ILE A 124 13.81 -0.07 -20.86
N GLY A 125 13.73 -0.90 -19.82
CA GLY A 125 14.60 -0.88 -18.64
C GLY A 125 14.33 0.25 -17.65
N VAL A 126 13.84 1.42 -18.11
CA VAL A 126 13.61 2.60 -17.27
C VAL A 126 12.21 2.63 -16.66
N GLY A 127 11.23 1.98 -17.29
CA GLY A 127 9.82 2.16 -16.90
C GLY A 127 9.46 1.61 -15.53
N SER A 128 10.11 0.53 -15.09
CA SER A 128 9.91 -0.02 -13.73
C SER A 128 10.28 1.00 -12.64
N TYR A 129 11.29 1.85 -12.88
CA TYR A 129 11.67 2.92 -11.96
C TYR A 129 10.66 4.07 -11.94
N ILE A 130 10.04 4.38 -13.09
CA ILE A 130 8.97 5.39 -13.18
C ILE A 130 7.74 4.92 -12.42
N TYR A 131 7.38 3.65 -12.55
CA TYR A 131 6.32 3.03 -11.75
C TYR A 131 6.59 3.17 -10.25
N LEU A 132 7.78 2.80 -9.79
CA LEU A 132 8.16 2.87 -8.37
C LEU A 132 8.16 4.31 -7.85
N HIS A 133 8.60 5.27 -8.66
CA HIS A 133 8.55 6.69 -8.32
C HIS A 133 7.10 7.15 -8.15
N LYS A 134 6.22 6.81 -9.11
CA LYS A 134 4.81 7.17 -9.06
C LYS A 134 4.10 6.55 -7.85
N LEU A 135 4.39 5.28 -7.54
CA LEU A 135 3.86 4.56 -6.38
C LEU A 135 4.30 5.21 -5.06
N CYS A 136 5.59 5.56 -4.92
CA CYS A 136 6.08 6.25 -3.73
C CYS A 136 5.39 7.58 -3.52
N LYS A 137 5.18 8.35 -4.61
CA LYS A 137 4.52 9.65 -4.55
C LYS A 137 3.05 9.53 -4.16
N ALA A 138 2.30 8.60 -4.76
CA ALA A 138 0.92 8.29 -4.37
C ALA A 138 0.83 7.97 -2.87
N MET A 139 1.72 7.10 -2.39
CA MET A 139 1.69 6.70 -0.99
C MET A 139 2.06 7.83 -0.03
N ASN A 140 2.95 8.74 -0.43
CA ASN A 140 3.27 9.91 0.39
C ASN A 140 2.07 10.86 0.48
N LEU A 141 1.37 11.12 -0.62
CA LEU A 141 0.15 11.93 -0.65
C LEU A 141 -0.92 11.34 0.28
N LEU A 142 -1.15 10.02 0.15
CA LEU A 142 -2.09 9.28 0.98
C LEU A 142 -1.74 9.33 2.48
N CYS A 143 -0.46 9.20 2.83
CA CYS A 143 -0.03 9.33 4.22
C CYS A 143 -0.08 10.76 4.74
N GLU A 144 0.12 11.76 3.88
CA GLU A 144 0.00 13.17 4.24
C GLU A 144 -1.45 13.52 4.57
N ASP A 145 -2.37 13.14 3.70
CA ASP A 145 -3.80 13.32 3.89
C ASP A 145 -4.30 12.65 5.18
N TYR A 146 -3.94 11.38 5.39
CA TYR A 146 -4.24 10.65 6.62
C TYR A 146 -3.71 11.36 7.88
N ASN A 147 -2.51 11.93 7.80
CA ASN A 147 -1.92 12.65 8.92
C ASN A 147 -2.63 13.98 9.18
N LYS A 148 -3.10 14.69 8.15
CA LYS A 148 -3.89 15.91 8.31
C LYS A 148 -5.21 15.61 9.00
N GLU A 149 -5.98 14.66 8.47
CA GLU A 149 -7.27 14.24 9.04
C GLU A 149 -7.13 13.81 10.52
N ASN A 150 -6.14 12.97 10.85
CA ASN A 150 -6.05 12.40 12.21
C ASN A 150 -5.39 13.30 13.26
N PHE A 151 -4.53 14.24 12.85
CA PHE A 151 -3.75 15.07 13.79
C PHE A 151 -4.10 16.56 13.75
N GLU A 152 -4.58 17.10 12.63
CA GLU A 152 -5.00 18.52 12.54
C GLU A 152 -6.44 18.68 13.05
N GLU A 153 -7.40 17.82 12.66
CA GLU A 153 -8.78 17.88 13.19
C GLU A 153 -8.86 17.62 14.71
N LYS A 154 -7.90 16.89 15.28
CA LYS A 154 -7.80 16.70 16.74
C LYS A 154 -7.13 17.87 17.46
N GLY A 155 -6.46 18.76 16.73
CA GLY A 155 -5.91 20.01 17.25
C GLY A 155 -6.99 21.06 17.48
N GLU A 156 -8.02 21.10 16.64
CA GLU A 156 -9.12 22.06 16.72
C GLU A 156 -10.23 21.67 17.72
N ARG A 157 -10.29 20.40 18.14
CA ARG A 157 -11.22 19.91 19.18
C ARG A 157 -10.62 19.93 20.60
N LYS A 158 -9.70 20.86 20.89
CA LYS A 158 -9.15 21.08 22.23
C LYS A 158 -9.38 22.50 22.72
#